data_AF-A0A244EII5-F1
#
_entry.id   AF-A0A244EII5-F1
#
_cell.length_a   1.000
_cell.length_b   1.000
_cell.length_c   1.000
_cell.angle_alpha   90.00
_cell.angle_beta   90.00
_cell.angle_gamma   90.00
#
_symmetry.space_group_name_H-M   'P 1'
#
loop_
_entity.id
_entity.type
_entity.pdbx_description
1 polymer ?
#
loop_
_entity_poly.entity_id
_entity_poly.type
_entity_poly.pdbx_seq_one_letter_code
_entity_poly.pdbx_strand_id
1 'polypeptide(L)'
;MMERVTLPLEAAKREAGSDGADPLAAIERVMMLALDLMVTDPQVRRVFEIATLKVEYTQEMDAVLQRHRAARNEFLDDFANALEHAARKAGIELPMPVKTAAFGLHAAFSGLIQDWLLEPGLFDLVAAGRHVFRVYLAGLGFECSAEPAGVDCKSAA
;
A
#
# COMPACT_ATOMS: atom_id res chain seq x y z
N MET A 1 6.80 4.96 -20.41
CA MET A 1 5.44 5.26 -19.87
C MET A 1 5.35 4.94 -18.38
N MET A 2 5.73 3.73 -17.95
CA MET A 2 5.75 3.31 -16.53
C MET A 2 6.87 3.95 -15.66
N GLU A 3 8.00 4.35 -16.24
CA GLU A 3 9.13 4.96 -15.50
C GLU A 3 8.75 6.23 -14.72
N ARG A 4 7.81 7.02 -15.25
CA ARG A 4 7.45 8.33 -14.64
C ARG A 4 6.56 8.22 -13.42
N VAL A 5 5.79 7.13 -13.28
CA VAL A 5 4.93 6.88 -12.12
C VAL A 5 5.71 6.17 -11.01
N THR A 6 6.78 5.44 -11.37
CA THR A 6 7.68 4.81 -10.41
C THR A 6 8.42 5.87 -9.58
N LEU A 7 8.79 7.01 -10.20
CA LEU A 7 9.54 8.09 -9.56
C LEU A 7 8.83 8.79 -8.38
N PRO A 8 7.55 9.19 -8.47
CA PRO A 8 6.79 9.73 -7.34
C PRO A 8 6.68 8.76 -6.16
N LEU A 9 6.44 7.47 -6.44
CA LEU A 9 6.28 6.45 -5.40
C LEU A 9 7.63 6.10 -4.73
N GLU A 10 8.71 6.02 -5.50
CA GLU A 10 10.07 5.86 -4.98
C GLU A 10 10.55 7.08 -4.18
N ALA A 11 10.22 8.30 -4.63
CA ALA A 11 10.54 9.51 -3.89
C ALA A 11 9.82 9.55 -2.54
N ALA A 12 8.52 9.21 -2.52
CA ALA A 12 7.76 9.09 -1.29
C ALA A 12 8.30 8.00 -0.36
N LYS A 13 8.73 6.85 -0.91
CA LYS A 13 9.39 5.78 -0.15
C LYS A 13 10.70 6.26 0.49
N ARG A 14 11.53 7.05 -0.21
CA ARG A 14 12.76 7.64 0.36
C ARG A 14 12.47 8.65 1.46
N GLU A 15 11.47 9.50 1.26
CA GLU A 15 11.11 10.55 2.23
C GLU A 15 10.50 9.96 3.51
N ALA A 16 9.74 8.88 3.38
CA ALA A 16 9.16 8.14 4.50
C ALA A 16 10.20 7.36 5.33
N GLY A 17 11.42 7.17 4.83
CA GLY A 17 12.53 6.48 5.49
C GLY A 17 13.49 7.37 6.30
N SER A 18 13.19 8.66 6.52
CA SER A 18 14.01 9.52 7.36
C SER A 18 13.79 9.27 8.88
N ASP A 19 14.89 9.32 9.63
CA ASP A 19 15.05 8.82 11.01
C ASP A 19 13.91 9.13 11.98
N GLY A 20 13.35 8.08 12.59
CA GLY A 20 12.45 8.15 13.76
C GLY A 20 10.95 7.95 13.48
N ALA A 21 10.53 7.89 12.21
CA ALA A 21 9.13 7.67 11.86
C ALA A 21 8.70 6.20 12.06
N ASP A 22 7.46 6.00 12.53
CA ASP A 22 6.83 4.67 12.59
C ASP A 22 6.79 4.03 11.17
N PRO A 23 7.41 2.85 10.96
CA PRO A 23 7.42 2.17 9.66
C PRO A 23 6.03 1.91 9.08
N LEU A 24 5.02 1.63 9.93
CA LEU A 24 3.66 1.41 9.45
C LEU A 24 3.01 2.72 8.99
N ALA A 25 3.26 3.82 9.71
CA ALA A 25 2.81 5.15 9.30
C ALA A 25 3.51 5.62 8.01
N ALA A 26 4.78 5.27 7.82
CA ALA A 26 5.51 5.52 6.58
C ALA A 26 4.84 4.82 5.38
N ILE A 27 4.49 3.55 5.54
CA ILE A 27 3.81 2.78 4.51
C ILE A 27 2.39 3.32 4.26
N GLU A 28 1.64 3.70 5.29
CA GLU A 28 0.33 4.36 5.14
C GLU A 28 0.47 5.60 4.25
N ARG A 29 1.43 6.49 4.56
CA ARG A 29 1.64 7.72 3.78
C ARG A 29 1.94 7.44 2.32
N VAL A 30 2.84 6.51 2.04
CA VAL A 30 3.23 6.15 0.66
C VAL A 30 2.03 5.60 -0.11
N MET A 31 1.24 4.70 0.50
CA MET A 31 0.06 4.15 -0.16
C MET A 31 -1.02 5.20 -0.39
N MET A 32 -1.28 6.06 0.60
CA MET A 32 -2.29 7.11 0.45
C MET A 32 -1.88 8.12 -0.63
N LEU A 33 -0.60 8.46 -0.73
CA LEU A 33 -0.09 9.28 -1.83
C LEU A 33 -0.27 8.59 -3.18
N ALA A 34 -0.02 7.28 -3.26
CA ALA A 34 -0.24 6.52 -4.48
C ALA A 34 -1.71 6.59 -4.94
N LEU A 35 -2.64 6.37 -4.01
CA LEU A 35 -4.07 6.48 -4.28
C LEU A 35 -4.46 7.91 -4.67
N ASP A 36 -3.92 8.93 -3.99
CA ASP A 36 -4.18 10.34 -4.31
C ASP A 36 -3.69 10.69 -5.72
N LEU A 37 -2.49 10.25 -6.11
CA LEU A 37 -1.98 10.43 -7.48
C LEU A 37 -2.88 9.75 -8.53
N MET A 38 -3.45 8.58 -8.22
CA MET A 38 -4.42 7.93 -9.12
C MET A 38 -5.72 8.74 -9.27
N VAL A 39 -6.13 9.44 -8.21
CA VAL A 39 -7.30 10.32 -8.22
C VAL A 39 -7.00 11.64 -8.92
N THR A 40 -5.86 12.27 -8.67
CA THR A 40 -5.58 13.66 -9.06
C THR A 40 -4.86 13.79 -10.40
N ASP A 41 -4.09 12.79 -10.82
CA ASP A 41 -3.31 12.80 -12.06
C ASP A 41 -3.94 11.85 -13.12
N PRO A 42 -4.58 12.39 -14.18
CA PRO A 42 -5.17 11.59 -15.25
C PRO A 42 -4.16 10.70 -15.99
N GLN A 43 -2.89 11.11 -16.05
CA GLN A 43 -1.83 10.32 -16.68
C GLN A 43 -1.49 9.10 -15.82
N VAL A 44 -1.32 9.29 -14.51
CA VAL A 44 -1.10 8.18 -13.57
C VAL A 44 -2.29 7.22 -13.61
N ARG A 45 -3.52 7.76 -13.53
CA ARG A 45 -4.74 6.96 -13.65
C ARG A 45 -4.76 6.11 -14.92
N ARG A 46 -4.44 6.72 -16.05
CA ARG A 46 -4.44 6.03 -17.34
C ARG A 46 -3.42 4.89 -17.41
N VAL A 47 -2.25 5.09 -16.80
CA VAL A 47 -1.22 4.04 -16.72
C VAL A 47 -1.74 2.84 -15.92
N PHE A 48 -2.34 3.07 -14.75
CA PHE A 48 -2.94 2.02 -13.94
C PHE A 48 -4.13 1.35 -14.65
N GLU A 49 -5.02 2.11 -15.27
CA GLU A 49 -6.15 1.57 -16.03
C GLU A 49 -5.69 0.62 -17.15
N ILE A 50 -4.66 1.00 -17.90
CA ILE A 50 -4.08 0.13 -18.93
C ILE A 50 -3.53 -1.13 -18.28
N ALA A 51 -2.66 -0.98 -17.28
CA ALA A 51 -1.97 -2.08 -16.64
C ALA A 51 -2.90 -3.09 -15.93
N THR A 52 -4.03 -2.63 -15.41
CA THR A 52 -4.96 -3.44 -14.61
C THR A 52 -6.12 -4.00 -15.44
N LEU A 53 -6.68 -3.23 -16.37
CA LEU A 53 -7.93 -3.59 -17.06
C LEU A 53 -7.77 -3.92 -18.55
N LYS A 54 -6.66 -3.52 -19.18
CA LYS A 54 -6.52 -3.56 -20.65
C LYS A 54 -5.31 -4.32 -21.16
N VAL A 55 -4.50 -4.88 -20.26
CA VAL A 55 -3.36 -5.72 -20.65
C VAL A 55 -3.81 -7.17 -20.73
N GLU A 56 -3.76 -7.74 -21.93
CA GLU A 56 -3.69 -9.18 -22.11
C GLU A 56 -2.23 -9.61 -21.99
N TYR A 57 -1.93 -10.53 -21.07
CA TYR A 57 -0.58 -11.04 -20.88
C TYR A 57 -0.23 -12.05 -21.98
N THR A 58 0.25 -11.55 -23.11
CA THR A 58 0.85 -12.35 -24.19
C THR A 58 2.34 -12.58 -23.91
N GLN A 59 2.98 -13.52 -24.63
CA GLN A 59 4.43 -13.75 -24.51
C GLN A 59 5.26 -12.49 -24.80
N GLU A 60 4.77 -11.59 -25.66
CA GLU A 60 5.41 -10.32 -25.98
C GLU A 60 5.36 -9.31 -24.82
N MET A 61 4.44 -9.49 -23.86
CA MET A 61 4.28 -8.66 -22.66
C MET A 61 4.97 -9.23 -21.42
N ASP A 62 5.79 -10.29 -21.55
CA ASP A 62 6.43 -10.92 -20.39
C ASP A 62 7.29 -9.93 -19.59
N ALA A 63 8.01 -9.03 -20.25
CA ALA A 63 8.79 -7.98 -19.57
C ALA A 63 7.93 -7.06 -18.69
N VAL A 64 6.71 -6.74 -19.12
CA VAL A 64 5.75 -5.92 -18.35
C VAL A 64 5.22 -6.71 -17.16
N LEU A 65 4.85 -7.98 -17.38
CA LEU A 65 4.42 -8.89 -16.32
C LEU A 65 5.50 -9.11 -15.26
N GLN A 66 6.76 -9.29 -15.66
CA GLN A 66 7.87 -9.42 -14.72
C GLN A 66 8.07 -8.15 -13.89
N ARG A 67 7.93 -6.97 -14.50
CA ARG A 67 8.00 -5.71 -13.75
C ARG A 67 6.85 -5.57 -12.75
N HIS A 68 5.63 -5.96 -13.11
CA HIS A 68 4.50 -5.98 -12.18
C HIS A 68 4.73 -6.94 -11.01
N ARG A 69 5.25 -8.14 -11.28
CA ARG A 69 5.62 -9.13 -10.25
C ARG A 69 6.72 -8.59 -9.34
N ALA A 70 7.73 -7.94 -9.89
CA ALA A 70 8.82 -7.35 -9.12
C ALA A 70 8.31 -6.25 -8.19
N ALA A 71 7.52 -5.30 -8.70
CA ALA A 71 6.95 -4.22 -7.90
C ALA A 71 6.03 -4.75 -6.78
N ARG A 72 5.22 -5.77 -7.07
CA ARG A 72 4.39 -6.44 -6.06
C ARG A 72 5.26 -7.10 -4.98
N ASN A 73 6.27 -7.87 -5.40
CA ASN A 73 7.11 -8.60 -4.45
C ASN A 73 7.89 -7.63 -3.55
N GLU A 74 8.40 -6.52 -4.11
CA GLU A 74 9.04 -5.46 -3.32
C GLU A 74 8.08 -4.87 -2.28
N PHE A 75 6.85 -4.53 -2.67
CA PHE A 75 5.83 -4.06 -1.72
C PHE A 75 5.55 -5.07 -0.61
N LEU A 76 5.42 -6.35 -0.96
CA LEU A 76 5.15 -7.43 0.00
C LEU A 76 6.32 -7.58 0.99
N ASP A 77 7.55 -7.52 0.51
CA ASP A 77 8.75 -7.63 1.34
C ASP A 77 8.88 -6.41 2.26
N ASP A 78 8.72 -5.19 1.74
CA ASP A 78 8.74 -3.95 2.53
C ASP A 78 7.69 -3.98 3.65
N PHE A 79 6.46 -4.34 3.32
CA PHE A 79 5.37 -4.34 4.28
C PHE A 79 5.50 -5.48 5.30
N ALA A 80 5.95 -6.67 4.89
CA ALA A 80 6.26 -7.75 5.82
C ALA A 80 7.36 -7.34 6.81
N ASN A 81 8.43 -6.70 6.33
CA ASN A 81 9.51 -6.21 7.18
C ASN A 81 9.03 -5.14 8.17
N ALA A 82 8.18 -4.21 7.73
CA ALA A 82 7.60 -3.19 8.58
C ALA A 82 6.66 -3.77 9.64
N LEU A 83 5.79 -4.72 9.26
CA LEU A 83 4.93 -5.45 10.19
C LEU A 83 5.73 -6.19 11.25
N GLU A 84 6.78 -6.91 10.83
CA GLU A 84 7.62 -7.67 11.76
C GLU A 84 8.36 -6.73 12.73
N HIS A 85 8.91 -5.62 12.22
CA HIS A 85 9.56 -4.63 13.06
C HIS A 85 8.59 -3.97 14.05
N ALA A 86 7.40 -3.57 13.59
CA ALA A 86 6.39 -2.95 14.43
C ALA A 86 5.86 -3.93 15.49
N ALA A 87 5.61 -5.19 15.11
CA ALA A 87 5.15 -6.23 16.04
C ALA A 87 6.17 -6.46 17.16
N ARG A 88 7.47 -6.60 16.80
CA ARG A 88 8.56 -6.71 17.79
C ARG A 88 8.64 -5.50 18.72
N LYS A 89 8.50 -4.29 18.18
CA LYS A 89 8.55 -3.04 18.96
C LYS A 89 7.35 -2.91 19.90
N ALA A 90 6.17 -3.33 19.46
CA ALA A 90 4.94 -3.29 20.25
C ALA A 90 4.80 -4.48 21.22
N GLY A 91 5.64 -5.51 21.09
CA GLY A 91 5.57 -6.72 21.92
C GLY A 91 4.35 -7.59 21.62
N ILE A 92 3.79 -7.49 20.42
CA ILE A 92 2.59 -8.24 20.01
C ILE A 92 2.94 -9.45 19.16
N GLU A 93 2.18 -10.53 19.32
CA GLU A 93 2.19 -11.64 18.39
C GLU A 93 1.11 -11.42 17.33
N LEU A 94 1.50 -11.47 16.05
CA LEU A 94 0.55 -11.34 14.95
C LEU A 94 -0.40 -12.56 14.94
N PRO A 95 -1.70 -12.38 14.69
CA PRO A 95 -2.68 -13.47 14.66
C PRO A 95 -2.51 -14.39 13.44
N MET A 96 -1.57 -14.08 12.54
CA MET A 96 -1.29 -14.82 11.32
C MET A 96 0.18 -14.62 10.89
N PRO A 97 0.72 -15.49 10.02
CA PRO A 97 2.06 -15.31 9.49
C PRO A 97 2.24 -13.96 8.79
N VAL A 98 3.36 -13.27 9.04
CA VAL A 98 3.63 -11.91 8.52
C VAL A 98 3.52 -11.81 7.00
N LYS A 99 3.96 -12.84 6.27
CA LYS A 99 3.82 -12.88 4.80
C LYS A 99 2.35 -12.94 4.38
N THR A 100 1.53 -13.72 5.08
CA THR A 100 0.10 -13.82 4.80
C THR A 100 -0.61 -12.51 5.11
N ALA A 101 -0.22 -11.81 6.18
CA ALA A 101 -0.70 -10.46 6.47
C ALA A 101 -0.33 -9.48 5.34
N ALA A 102 0.90 -9.56 4.81
CA ALA A 102 1.31 -8.70 3.71
C ALA A 102 0.52 -8.96 2.42
N PHE A 103 0.30 -10.23 2.07
CA PHE A 103 -0.54 -10.61 0.94
C PHE A 103 -1.99 -10.16 1.10
N GLY A 104 -2.56 -10.29 2.30
CA GLY A 104 -3.94 -9.89 2.57
C GLY A 104 -4.15 -8.39 2.35
N LEU A 105 -3.24 -7.54 2.86
CA LEU A 105 -3.33 -6.10 2.62
C LEU A 105 -3.18 -5.76 1.13
N HIS A 106 -2.18 -6.37 0.47
CA HIS A 106 -1.96 -6.16 -0.97
C HIS A 106 -3.21 -6.52 -1.79
N ALA A 107 -3.86 -7.63 -1.47
CA ALA A 107 -5.08 -8.07 -2.14
C ALA A 107 -6.23 -7.07 -1.92
N ALA A 108 -6.43 -6.59 -0.68
CA ALA A 108 -7.46 -5.60 -0.37
C ALA A 108 -7.26 -4.29 -1.14
N PHE A 109 -6.03 -3.76 -1.16
CA PHE A 109 -5.71 -2.54 -1.90
C PHE A 109 -5.85 -2.73 -3.41
N SER A 110 -5.40 -3.87 -3.93
CA SER A 110 -5.53 -4.18 -5.36
C SER A 110 -7.00 -4.24 -5.78
N GLY A 111 -7.88 -4.80 -4.94
CA GLY A 111 -9.33 -4.80 -5.14
C GLY A 111 -9.92 -3.38 -5.16
N LEU A 112 -9.60 -2.55 -4.16
CA LEU A 112 -10.06 -1.15 -4.12
C LEU A 112 -9.66 -0.36 -5.37
N ILE A 113 -8.41 -0.53 -5.79
CA ILE A 113 -7.88 0.13 -7.00
C ILE A 113 -8.63 -0.37 -8.24
N GLN A 114 -8.82 -1.69 -8.36
CA GLN A 114 -9.50 -2.27 -9.51
C GLN A 114 -10.95 -1.80 -9.64
N ASP A 115 -11.71 -1.84 -8.56
CA ASP A 115 -13.12 -1.40 -8.56
C ASP A 115 -13.24 0.09 -8.87
N TRP A 116 -12.34 0.92 -8.32
CA TRP A 116 -12.35 2.34 -8.61
C TRP A 116 -11.90 2.67 -10.04
N LEU A 117 -10.97 1.92 -10.62
CA LEU A 117 -10.58 2.11 -12.02
C LEU A 117 -11.69 1.70 -13.00
N LEU A 118 -12.54 0.74 -12.63
CA LEU A 118 -13.72 0.37 -13.41
C LEU A 118 -14.75 1.49 -13.44
N GLU A 119 -14.99 2.14 -12.30
CA GLU A 119 -15.90 3.28 -12.18
C GLU A 119 -15.27 4.42 -11.36
N PRO A 120 -14.49 5.31 -12.00
CA PRO A 120 -13.85 6.41 -11.29
C PRO A 120 -14.87 7.34 -10.64
N GLY A 121 -14.80 7.48 -9.32
CA GLY A 121 -15.76 8.25 -8.53
C GLY A 121 -16.87 7.43 -7.86
N LEU A 122 -16.87 6.09 -8.03
CA LEU A 122 -17.78 5.18 -7.32
C LEU A 122 -17.75 5.38 -5.79
N PHE A 123 -16.56 5.66 -5.25
CA PHE A 123 -16.33 6.04 -3.87
C PHE A 123 -15.06 6.89 -3.74
N ASP A 124 -14.85 7.49 -2.57
CA ASP A 124 -13.60 8.17 -2.22
C ASP A 124 -12.49 7.13 -2.00
N LEU A 125 -11.64 6.96 -3.01
CA LEU A 125 -10.57 5.97 -3.02
C LEU A 125 -9.56 6.16 -1.88
N VAL A 126 -9.18 7.42 -1.61
CA VAL A 126 -8.16 7.73 -0.60
C VAL A 126 -8.73 7.50 0.80
N ALA A 127 -9.95 7.94 1.05
CA ALA A 127 -10.62 7.69 2.33
C ALA A 127 -10.86 6.19 2.56
N ALA A 128 -11.32 5.45 1.55
CA ALA A 128 -11.53 4.02 1.64
C ALA A 128 -10.22 3.26 1.91
N GLY A 129 -9.15 3.58 1.16
CA GLY A 129 -7.83 2.98 1.36
C GLY A 129 -7.30 3.23 2.78
N ARG A 130 -7.48 4.43 3.31
CA ARG A 130 -7.07 4.76 4.69
C ARG A 130 -7.83 3.93 5.72
N HIS A 131 -9.15 3.84 5.59
CA HIS A 131 -9.98 3.04 6.50
C HIS A 131 -9.58 1.56 6.45
N VAL A 132 -9.44 0.99 5.25
CA VAL A 132 -9.04 -0.41 5.08
C VAL A 132 -7.67 -0.66 5.70
N PHE A 133 -6.69 0.21 5.47
CA PHE A 133 -5.36 0.05 6.07
C PHE A 133 -5.41 0.02 7.61
N ARG A 134 -6.10 0.99 8.22
CA ARG A 134 -6.18 1.11 9.67
C ARG A 134 -6.94 -0.04 10.31
N VAL A 135 -8.06 -0.44 9.72
CA VAL A 135 -8.85 -1.59 10.18
C VAL A 135 -8.03 -2.88 10.03
N TYR A 136 -7.27 -3.02 8.95
CA TYR A 136 -6.40 -4.17 8.75
C TYR A 136 -5.32 -4.27 9.83
N LEU A 137 -4.64 -3.16 10.14
CA LEU A 137 -3.65 -3.12 11.22
C LEU A 137 -4.29 -3.37 12.60
N ALA A 138 -5.46 -2.81 12.88
CA ALA A 138 -6.20 -3.08 14.10
C ALA A 138 -6.54 -4.57 14.23
N GLY A 139 -6.97 -5.21 13.14
CA GLY A 139 -7.23 -6.65 13.09
C GLY A 139 -5.98 -7.52 13.29
N LEU A 140 -4.79 -6.97 13.03
CA LEU A 140 -3.50 -7.61 13.32
C LEU A 140 -3.00 -7.37 14.75
N GLY A 141 -3.75 -6.61 15.57
CA GLY A 141 -3.41 -6.32 16.96
C GLY A 141 -2.63 -5.02 17.18
N PHE A 142 -2.51 -4.15 16.16
CA PHE A 142 -1.90 -2.83 16.32
C PHE A 142 -2.93 -1.81 16.82
N GLU A 143 -2.58 -1.02 17.83
CA GLU A 143 -3.41 0.11 18.27
C GLU A 143 -3.25 1.28 17.30
N CYS A 144 -4.09 1.32 16.27
CA CYS A 144 -4.14 2.45 15.36
C CYS A 144 -4.97 3.57 16.00
N SER A 145 -4.33 4.41 16.83
CA SER A 145 -5.00 5.58 17.43
C SER A 145 -5.63 6.46 16.34
N ALA A 146 -6.95 6.58 16.37
CA ALA A 146 -7.72 7.42 15.47
C ALA A 146 -7.72 8.89 15.96
N GLU A 147 -6.56 9.57 15.95
CA GLU A 147 -6.49 11.02 16.16
C GLU A 147 -5.53 11.71 15.16
N PRO A 148 -5.81 12.96 14.73
CA PRO A 148 -5.14 13.62 13.60
C PRO A 148 -3.78 14.27 13.96
N ALA A 149 -3.07 13.81 15.00
CA ALA A 149 -1.75 14.32 15.33
C ALA A 149 -0.94 13.32 16.16
N GLY A 150 0.05 12.68 15.53
CA GLY A 150 1.07 11.87 16.21
C GLY A 150 0.68 10.41 16.42
N VAL A 151 1.34 9.51 15.69
CA VAL A 151 1.19 8.06 15.88
C VAL A 151 2.14 7.65 17.01
N ASP A 152 1.62 7.58 18.23
CA ASP A 152 2.21 6.81 19.32
C ASP A 152 1.45 5.48 19.41
N CYS A 153 2.05 4.42 18.87
CA CYS A 153 1.57 3.06 19.06
C CYS A 153 2.03 2.59 20.45
N LYS A 154 1.12 2.58 21.42
CA LYS A 154 1.34 1.98 22.75
C LYS A 154 0.58 0.65 22.84
N SER A 155 1.09 -0.24 23.69
CA SER A 155 0.54 -1.57 23.94
C SER A 155 -0.55 -1.49 25.02
N ALA A 156 -1.70 -2.13 24.79
CA ALA A 156 -2.60 -2.56 25.85
C ALA A 156 -1.95 -3.67 26.67
N ALA A 157 -2.10 -3.55 27.99
CA ALA A 157 -1.71 -4.53 28.99
C ALA A 157 -2.65 -5.73 29.03
#